data_AF-A0A382P1L5-F1
#
_entry.id   AF-A0A382P1L5-F1
#
_cell.length_a   1.000
_cell.length_b   1.000
_cell.length_c   1.000
_cell.angle_alpha   90.00
_cell.angle_beta   90.00
_cell.angle_gamma   90.00
#
_symmetry.space_group_name_H-M   'P 1'
#
loop_
_entity.id
_entity.type
_entity.pdbx_description
1 polymer ?
#
loop_
_entity_poly.entity_id
_entity_poly.type
_entity_poly.pdbx_seq_one_letter_code
_entity_poly.pdbx_strand_id
1 'polypeptide(L)'
;HVVSAPIRLGVSSARLIITVTFLSLMVTTIWPYAAGWFGMRYLALVSLVDLILVYVLWSVWRDTSPDNAGRLSRILKANMVIGVMAVVLGR
;
A
#
# COMPACT_ATOMS: atom_id res chain seq x y z
N HIS A 1 23.16 4.38 -18.00
CA HIS A 1 21.89 5.11 -18.05
C HIS A 1 20.84 4.33 -17.28
N VAL A 2 20.59 4.67 -16.01
CA VAL A 2 19.52 4.05 -15.24
C VAL A 2 18.23 4.76 -15.66
N VAL A 3 17.47 4.11 -16.53
CA VAL A 3 16.18 4.63 -17.02
C VAL A 3 15.18 4.46 -15.89
N SER A 4 15.13 5.44 -15.00
CA SER A 4 14.10 5.53 -13.98
C SER A 4 12.76 5.77 -14.71
N ALA A 5 11.82 4.86 -14.51
CA ALA A 5 10.44 4.97 -15.00
C ALA A 5 9.68 6.29 -14.68
N PRO A 6 10.04 7.18 -13.70
CA PRO A 6 9.26 8.39 -13.46
C PRO A 6 9.37 9.43 -14.58
N ILE A 7 10.38 9.35 -15.45
CA ILE A 7 10.70 10.44 -16.40
C ILE A 7 9.91 10.34 -17.72
N ARG A 8 9.41 9.16 -18.10
CA ARG A 8 8.65 8.97 -19.36
C ARG A 8 7.15 8.75 -19.19
N LEU A 9 6.70 8.25 -18.05
CA LEU A 9 5.31 7.80 -17.87
C LEU A 9 4.37 8.86 -17.30
N GLY A 10 4.91 9.99 -16.82
CA GLY A 10 4.09 11.03 -16.23
C GLY A 10 3.46 10.60 -14.90
N VAL A 11 3.25 11.59 -14.05
CA VAL A 11 2.62 11.44 -12.72
C VAL A 11 1.33 10.60 -12.77
N SER A 12 0.56 10.72 -13.85
CA SER A 12 -0.72 10.01 -14.03
C SER A 12 -0.59 8.49 -14.14
N SER A 13 0.41 7.96 -14.86
CA SER A 13 0.58 6.50 -14.97
C SER A 13 1.10 5.88 -13.67
N ALA A 14 1.96 6.58 -12.94
CA ALA A 14 2.41 6.14 -11.62
C ALA A 14 1.23 6.04 -10.64
N ARG A 15 0.31 7.01 -10.67
CA ARG A 15 -0.92 7.01 -9.85
C ARG A 15 -1.81 5.82 -10.16
N LEU A 16 -1.97 5.48 -11.45
CA LEU A 16 -2.80 4.35 -11.90
C LEU A 16 -2.21 3.02 -11.43
N ILE A 17 -0.89 2.83 -11.58
CA ILE A 17 -0.18 1.64 -11.12
C ILE A 17 -0.32 1.47 -9.60
N ILE A 18 -0.11 2.53 -8.81
CA ILE A 18 -0.25 2.49 -7.35
C ILE A 18 -1.68 2.14 -6.97
N THR A 19 -2.67 2.76 -7.62
CA THR A 19 -4.09 2.50 -7.33
C THR A 19 -4.44 1.04 -7.62
N VAL A 20 -4.09 0.52 -8.80
CA VAL A 20 -4.35 -0.88 -9.17
C VAL A 20 -3.66 -1.85 -8.22
N THR A 21 -2.39 -1.60 -7.89
CA THR A 21 -1.61 -2.46 -6.99
C THR A 21 -2.23 -2.51 -5.59
N PHE A 22 -2.63 -1.36 -5.05
CA PHE A 22 -3.25 -1.28 -3.72
C PHE A 22 -4.64 -1.92 -3.69
N LEU A 23 -5.41 -1.77 -4.77
CA LEU A 23 -6.72 -2.38 -4.89
C LEU A 23 -6.62 -3.90 -5.00
N SER A 24 -5.63 -4.42 -5.72
CA SER A 24 -5.30 -5.86 -5.72
C SER A 24 -4.87 -6.35 -4.34
N LEU A 25 -4.09 -5.57 -3.59
CA LEU A 25 -3.69 -5.86 -2.21
C LEU A 25 -4.91 -5.99 -1.30
N MET A 26 -5.83 -5.01 -1.32
CA MET A 26 -7.10 -5.04 -0.56
C MET A 26 -7.90 -6.31 -0.81
N VAL A 27 -8.07 -6.70 -2.08
CA VAL A 27 -8.82 -7.92 -2.43
C VAL A 27 -8.11 -9.16 -1.89
N THR A 28 -6.79 -9.21 -2.01
CA THR A 28 -5.98 -10.36 -1.57
C THR A 28 -5.91 -10.46 -0.05
N THR A 29 -5.96 -9.35 0.70
CA THR A 29 -5.96 -9.36 2.18
C THR A 29 -7.32 -9.72 2.78
N ILE A 30 -8.43 -9.38 2.10
CA ILE A 30 -9.79 -9.75 2.50
C ILE A 30 -10.07 -11.24 2.26
N TRP A 31 -9.52 -11.82 1.20
CA TRP A 31 -9.70 -13.24 0.86
C TRP A 31 -9.41 -14.23 2.00
N PRO A 32 -8.24 -14.20 2.68
CA PRO A 32 -7.93 -15.12 3.77
C PRO A 32 -8.76 -14.88 5.04
N TYR A 33 -9.26 -13.65 5.26
CA TYR A 33 -10.24 -13.38 6.30
C TYR A 33 -11.61 -14.00 5.95
N ALA A 34 -12.09 -13.81 4.72
CA ALA A 34 -13.33 -14.41 4.23
C ALA A 34 -13.28 -15.95 4.20
N ALA A 35 -12.10 -16.53 3.96
CA ALA A 35 -11.85 -17.96 4.05
C ALA A 35 -11.83 -18.50 5.50
N GLY A 36 -11.91 -17.63 6.51
CA GLY A 36 -11.96 -18.01 7.93
C GLY A 36 -10.62 -18.47 8.51
N TRP A 37 -9.50 -18.25 7.81
CA TRP A 37 -8.17 -18.70 8.26
C TRP A 37 -7.58 -17.79 9.34
N PHE A 38 -8.07 -16.56 9.44
CA PHE A 38 -7.52 -15.52 10.30
C PHE A 38 -8.62 -14.87 11.15
N GLY A 39 -8.37 -14.75 12.46
CA GLY A 39 -9.32 -14.16 13.42
C GLY A 39 -9.32 -12.63 13.45
N MET A 40 -10.12 -12.05 14.35
CA MET A 40 -10.31 -10.59 14.50
C MET A 40 -9.00 -9.77 14.60
N ARG A 41 -7.93 -10.36 15.14
CA ARG A 41 -6.60 -9.74 15.29
C ARG A 41 -5.96 -9.41 13.93
N TYR A 42 -6.06 -10.32 12.98
CA TYR A 42 -5.60 -10.10 11.62
C TYR A 42 -6.39 -8.98 10.94
N LEU A 43 -7.71 -8.97 11.14
CA LEU A 43 -8.60 -7.94 10.58
C LEU A 43 -8.23 -6.52 11.07
N ALA A 44 -7.92 -6.38 12.36
CA ALA A 44 -7.49 -5.11 12.95
C ALA A 44 -6.15 -4.63 12.36
N LEU A 45 -5.18 -5.53 12.20
CA LEU A 45 -3.87 -5.20 11.63
C LEU A 45 -3.96 -4.90 10.12
N VAL A 46 -4.73 -5.69 9.37
CA VAL A 46 -5.01 -5.44 7.95
C VAL A 46 -5.71 -4.10 7.75
N SER A 47 -6.70 -3.78 8.58
CA SER A 47 -7.39 -2.48 8.52
C SER A 47 -6.43 -1.31 8.72
N LEU A 48 -5.43 -1.48 9.59
CA LEU A 48 -4.40 -0.45 9.84
C LEU A 48 -3.49 -0.27 8.62
N VAL A 49 -3.07 -1.38 7.98
CA VAL A 49 -2.31 -1.38 6.73
C VAL A 49 -3.10 -0.72 5.61
N ASP A 50 -4.39 -1.03 5.49
CA ASP A 50 -5.30 -0.45 4.51
C ASP A 50 -5.52 1.04 4.72
N LEU A 51 -5.65 1.48 5.97
CA LEU A 51 -5.75 2.90 6.31
C LEU A 51 -4.50 3.68 5.86
N ILE A 52 -3.31 3.09 6.06
CA ILE A 52 -2.05 3.68 5.60
C ILE A 52 -2.00 3.73 4.07
N LEU A 53 -2.45 2.68 3.38
CA LEU A 53 -2.52 2.64 1.92
C LEU A 53 -3.46 3.72 1.36
N VAL A 54 -4.64 3.90 1.97
CA VAL A 54 -5.58 4.96 1.60
C VAL A 54 -4.97 6.35 1.83
N TYR A 55 -4.27 6.55 2.95
CA TYR A 55 -3.57 7.80 3.22
C TYR A 55 -2.48 8.10 2.18
N VAL A 56 -1.67 7.08 1.84
CA VAL A 56 -0.66 7.18 0.77
C VAL A 56 -1.34 7.53 -0.54
N LEU A 57 -2.43 6.85 -0.91
CA LEU A 57 -3.16 7.12 -2.14
C LEU A 57 -3.69 8.56 -2.17
N TRP A 58 -4.32 9.02 -1.09
CA TRP A 58 -4.83 10.38 -0.96
C TRP A 58 -3.72 11.43 -1.04
N SER A 59 -2.56 11.17 -0.42
CA SER A 59 -1.40 12.06 -0.45
C SER A 59 -0.75 12.13 -1.84
N VAL A 60 -0.57 10.98 -2.54
CA VAL A 60 -0.15 10.98 -3.96
C VAL A 60 -1.15 11.76 -4.81
N TRP A 61 -2.43 11.61 -4.51
CA TRP A 61 -3.49 12.29 -5.24
C TRP A 61 -3.51 13.80 -5.02
N ARG A 62 -3.09 14.28 -3.85
CA ARG A 62 -3.10 15.69 -3.47
C ARG A 62 -1.83 16.43 -3.89
N ASP A 63 -0.66 15.79 -3.76
CA ASP A 63 0.62 16.40 -4.08
C ASP A 63 1.60 15.36 -4.61
N THR A 64 1.94 15.47 -5.89
CA THR A 64 2.86 14.53 -6.55
C THR A 64 4.28 15.07 -6.68
N SER A 65 4.62 16.10 -5.89
CA SER A 65 5.97 16.61 -5.81
C SER A 65 6.96 15.50 -5.38
N PRO A 66 8.16 15.42 -5.97
CA PRO A 66 9.16 14.37 -5.68
C PRO A 66 9.54 14.30 -4.19
N ASP A 67 9.44 15.41 -3.46
CA ASP A 67 9.69 15.46 -2.01
C ASP A 67 8.63 14.65 -1.23
N ASN A 68 7.34 14.80 -1.60
CA ASN A 68 6.24 14.04 -1.00
C ASN A 68 6.33 12.54 -1.35
N ALA A 69 6.73 12.21 -2.58
CA ALA A 69 6.94 10.81 -3.01
C ALA A 69 8.07 10.11 -2.21
N GLY A 70 9.14 10.83 -1.86
CA GLY A 70 10.20 10.32 -1.00
C GLY A 70 9.70 10.00 0.41
N ARG A 71 8.90 10.90 1.00
CA ARG A 71 8.28 10.70 2.31
C ARG A 71 7.29 9.52 2.29
N LEU A 72 6.45 9.44 1.27
CA LEU A 72 5.51 8.33 1.07
C LEU A 72 6.21 6.98 0.90
N SER A 73 7.30 6.93 0.15
CA SER A 73 8.08 5.69 -0.01
C SER A 73 8.60 5.17 1.33
N ARG A 74 8.98 6.06 2.24
CA ARG A 74 9.42 5.68 3.59
C ARG A 74 8.25 5.13 4.43
N ILE A 75 7.09 5.78 4.37
CA ILE A 75 5.85 5.29 5.01
C ILE A 75 5.47 3.92 4.45
N LEU A 76 5.54 3.74 3.14
CA LEU A 76 5.17 2.50 2.48
C LEU A 76 6.11 1.35 2.84
N LYS A 77 7.42 1.63 2.97
CA LYS A 77 8.38 0.64 3.49
C LYS A 77 8.04 0.22 4.92
N ALA A 78 7.68 1.16 5.79
CA ALA A 78 7.22 0.83 7.14
C ALA A 78 5.92 0.00 7.10
N ASN A 79 4.99 0.36 6.21
CA ASN A 79 3.75 -0.38 5.99
C ASN A 79 3.99 -1.84 5.58
N MET A 80 5.02 -2.11 4.77
CA MET A 80 5.38 -3.49 4.41
C MET A 80 5.82 -4.31 5.63
N VAL A 81 6.58 -3.72 6.55
CA VAL A 81 6.99 -4.40 7.79
C VAL A 81 5.77 -4.71 8.66
N ILE A 82 4.85 -3.73 8.80
CA ILE A 82 3.61 -3.90 9.56
C ILE A 82 2.72 -4.98 8.92
N GLY A 83 2.61 -5.01 7.59
CA GLY A 83 1.85 -6.02 6.86
C GLY A 83 2.39 -7.43 7.05
N VAL A 84 3.72 -7.61 7.05
CA VAL A 84 4.32 -8.91 7.36
C VAL A 84 4.07 -9.29 8.82
N MET A 85 4.22 -8.36 9.77
CA MET A 85 3.87 -8.60 11.17
C MET A 85 2.40 -8.99 11.32
N ALA A 86 1.49 -8.40 10.56
CA ALA A 86 0.06 -8.73 10.57
C ALA A 86 -0.22 -10.17 10.18
N VAL A 87 0.48 -10.67 9.15
CA VAL A 87 0.35 -12.07 8.71
C VAL A 87 0.98 -13.03 9.72
N VAL A 88 2.11 -12.65 10.33
CA VAL A 88 2.81 -13.50 11.31
C VAL A 88 2.06 -13.57 12.64
N LEU A 89 1.57 -12.45 13.18
CA LEU A 89 0.79 -12.41 14.43
C LEU A 89 -0.68 -12.79 14.25
N GLY A 90 -1.19 -12.75 13.02
CA GLY A 90 -2.58 -13.11 12.72
C GLY A 90 -2.84 -14.62 12.74
N ARG A 91 -1.79 -15.43 12.69
CA ARG A 91 -1.84 -16.89 12.87
C ARG A 91 -2.10 -17.28 14.33
#